data_AF-A0A957GRU7-F1
#
_entry.id   AF-A0A957GRU7-F1
#
_cell.length_a   1.000
_cell.length_b   1.000
_cell.length_c   1.000
_cell.angle_alpha   90.00
_cell.angle_beta   90.00
_cell.angle_gamma   90.00
#
_symmetry.space_group_name_H-M   'P 1'
#
loop_
_entity.id
_entity.type
_entity.pdbx_description
1 polymer ?
#
loop_
_entity_poly.entity_id
_entity_poly.type
_entity_poly.pdbx_seq_one_letter_code
_entity_poly.pdbx_strand_id
1 'polypeptide(L)'
;ATAPAPSLTAIDEDDTTPAGDSVAAIVVDGSISDTDGAVESIAITAVDNSNGTWQYSTDNGSSWSNVDDGSLAANHALLLDGTLAGASTQKLRFVPAADYNGSASFTFRAWDQSSGSAGSYADTGSNGGTSAFSSATDSATITVNPVNDAPTLSGGPYDLGSTIAFNTSSGVQVAAILAGVTSGDNDGDTLGIAVTALSGNNLWK
;
A
#
# COMPACT_ATOMS: atom_id res chain seq x y z
N ALA A 1 -25.16 -18.35 -1.89
CA ALA A 1 -24.41 -17.10 -1.94
C ALA A 1 -22.93 -17.47 -1.83
N THR A 2 -22.09 -17.00 -2.74
CA THR A 2 -20.63 -17.16 -2.61
C THR A 2 -20.19 -16.39 -1.37
N ALA A 3 -19.34 -16.97 -0.52
CA ALA A 3 -18.80 -16.26 0.63
C ALA A 3 -18.09 -14.97 0.16
N PRO A 4 -18.20 -13.85 0.90
CA PRO A 4 -17.46 -12.63 0.57
C PRO A 4 -15.96 -12.92 0.64
N ALA A 5 -15.21 -12.44 -0.35
CA ALA A 5 -13.76 -12.59 -0.37
C ALA A 5 -13.14 -11.78 0.79
N PRO A 6 -12.09 -12.30 1.45
CA PRO A 6 -11.34 -11.56 2.45
C PRO A 6 -10.82 -10.21 1.90
N SER A 7 -11.08 -9.13 2.63
CA SER A 7 -10.62 -7.79 2.27
C SER A 7 -10.25 -6.97 3.49
N LEU A 8 -9.27 -6.09 3.33
CA LEU A 8 -8.89 -5.11 4.32
C LEU A 8 -9.58 -3.77 4.07
N THR A 9 -9.65 -2.96 5.11
CA THR A 9 -10.07 -1.56 5.04
C THR A 9 -9.15 -0.82 4.07
N ALA A 10 -9.74 -0.12 3.10
CA ALA A 10 -8.97 0.69 2.15
C ALA A 10 -8.21 1.80 2.88
N ILE A 11 -7.05 2.14 2.35
CA ILE A 11 -6.19 3.23 2.83
C ILE A 11 -5.96 4.22 1.69
N ASP A 12 -5.49 5.40 2.04
CA ASP A 12 -5.06 6.38 1.04
C ASP A 12 -3.57 6.17 0.72
N GLU A 13 -3.14 6.59 -0.47
CA GLU A 13 -1.70 6.63 -0.76
C GLU A 13 -0.97 7.56 0.21
N ASP A 14 0.35 7.32 0.36
CA ASP A 14 1.21 7.97 1.35
C ASP A 14 0.86 7.76 2.83
N ASP A 15 -0.14 6.94 3.17
CA ASP A 15 -0.36 6.56 4.57
C ASP A 15 0.81 5.70 5.08
N THR A 16 1.72 6.33 5.81
CA THR A 16 2.87 5.67 6.43
C THR A 16 2.55 4.99 7.76
N THR A 17 1.35 5.20 8.32
CA THR A 17 0.93 4.63 9.59
C THR A 17 -0.49 4.03 9.58
N PRO A 18 -0.84 3.14 8.63
CA PRO A 18 -2.17 2.54 8.62
C PRO A 18 -2.44 1.79 9.93
N ALA A 19 -3.67 1.92 10.42
CA ALA A 19 -4.11 1.32 11.68
C ALA A 19 -4.14 -0.23 11.61
N GLY A 20 -4.30 -0.76 10.40
CA GLY A 20 -4.45 -2.19 10.10
C GLY A 20 -5.74 -2.82 10.61
N ASP A 21 -6.07 -3.98 10.04
CA ASP A 21 -7.23 -4.76 10.41
C ASP A 21 -6.83 -5.95 11.29
N SER A 22 -7.70 -6.32 12.24
CA SER A 22 -7.51 -7.55 12.99
C SER A 22 -7.66 -8.76 12.08
N VAL A 23 -6.89 -9.82 12.34
CA VAL A 23 -7.00 -11.09 11.59
C VAL A 23 -8.45 -11.62 11.57
N ALA A 24 -9.14 -11.52 12.71
CA ALA A 24 -10.57 -11.87 12.85
C ALA A 24 -11.51 -11.11 11.89
N ALA A 25 -11.15 -9.87 11.53
CA ALA A 25 -11.97 -9.04 10.64
C ALA A 25 -11.70 -9.35 9.17
N ILE A 26 -10.47 -9.78 8.86
CA ILE A 26 -10.07 -10.18 7.50
C ILE A 26 -10.68 -11.55 7.15
N VAL A 27 -10.65 -12.48 8.09
CA VAL A 27 -11.12 -13.85 7.91
C VAL A 27 -12.55 -13.96 8.43
N VAL A 28 -13.52 -13.68 7.55
CA VAL A 28 -14.94 -13.81 7.87
C VAL A 28 -15.35 -15.28 7.81
N ASP A 29 -16.22 -15.73 8.71
CA ASP A 29 -16.76 -17.10 8.74
C ASP A 29 -17.19 -17.59 7.33
N GLY A 30 -16.64 -18.72 6.93
CA GLY A 30 -16.88 -19.34 5.61
C GLY A 30 -16.00 -18.85 4.46
N SER A 31 -15.05 -17.92 4.66
CA SER A 31 -14.04 -17.59 3.63
C SER A 31 -13.03 -18.73 3.42
N ILE A 32 -12.76 -19.51 4.47
CA ILE A 32 -11.93 -20.71 4.40
C ILE A 32 -12.71 -21.89 4.98
N SER A 33 -12.78 -22.99 4.22
CA SER A 33 -13.28 -24.27 4.73
C SER A 33 -12.12 -25.11 5.25
N ASP A 34 -12.12 -25.42 6.54
CA ASP A 34 -11.32 -26.51 7.09
C ASP A 34 -12.23 -27.67 7.53
N THR A 35 -11.67 -28.89 7.56
CA THR A 35 -12.42 -30.12 7.86
C THR A 35 -12.93 -30.14 9.31
N ASP A 36 -12.26 -29.42 10.22
CA ASP A 36 -12.55 -29.44 11.65
C ASP A 36 -13.38 -28.24 12.15
N GLY A 37 -13.70 -27.26 11.28
CA GLY A 37 -14.57 -26.11 11.61
C GLY A 37 -14.11 -24.79 11.00
N ALA A 38 -14.85 -23.70 11.26
CA ALA A 38 -14.39 -22.35 10.92
C ALA A 38 -13.28 -21.95 11.89
N VAL A 39 -12.12 -21.59 11.35
CA VAL A 39 -10.95 -21.18 12.12
C VAL A 39 -10.56 -19.78 11.64
N GLU A 40 -10.59 -18.79 12.53
CA GLU A 40 -10.27 -17.39 12.23
C GLU A 40 -8.76 -17.08 12.24
N SER A 41 -7.92 -18.11 12.33
CA SER A 41 -6.46 -18.01 12.38
C SER A 41 -5.83 -18.45 11.07
N ILE A 42 -4.71 -17.83 10.72
CA ILE A 42 -4.13 -17.94 9.38
C ILE A 42 -2.63 -18.20 9.40
N ALA A 43 -2.16 -18.87 8.36
CA ALA A 43 -0.75 -18.97 8.01
C ALA A 43 -0.51 -18.23 6.68
N ILE A 44 0.14 -17.08 6.72
CA ILE A 44 0.45 -16.28 5.53
C ILE A 44 1.64 -16.91 4.81
N THR A 45 1.45 -17.23 3.54
CA THR A 45 2.42 -17.99 2.71
C THR A 45 3.05 -17.15 1.61
N ALA A 46 2.45 -16.02 1.26
CA ALA A 46 2.98 -15.07 0.30
C ALA A 46 2.35 -13.68 0.52
N VAL A 47 3.11 -12.63 0.20
CA VAL A 47 2.65 -11.23 0.20
C VAL A 47 3.12 -10.54 -1.07
N ASP A 48 2.33 -9.60 -1.60
CA ASP A 48 2.75 -8.69 -2.67
C ASP A 48 3.34 -7.41 -2.07
N ASN A 49 4.67 -7.33 -2.04
CA ASN A 49 5.44 -6.16 -1.60
C ASN A 49 5.95 -5.31 -2.78
N SER A 50 5.39 -5.45 -3.99
CA SER A 50 5.91 -4.74 -5.18
C SER A 50 5.82 -3.22 -5.05
N ASN A 51 4.80 -2.72 -4.33
CA ASN A 51 4.50 -1.30 -4.19
C ASN A 51 4.27 -0.89 -2.73
N GLY A 52 4.94 -1.55 -1.79
CA GLY A 52 4.80 -1.28 -0.37
C GLY A 52 5.27 -2.45 0.47
N THR A 53 4.96 -2.42 1.76
CA THR A 53 5.39 -3.46 2.71
C THR A 53 4.22 -3.93 3.56
N TRP A 54 3.96 -5.23 3.53
CA TRP A 54 3.06 -5.88 4.47
C TRP A 54 3.70 -6.02 5.85
N GLN A 55 2.96 -5.59 6.86
CA GLN A 55 3.38 -5.66 8.26
C GLN A 55 2.29 -6.29 9.12
N TYR A 56 2.74 -6.95 10.19
CA TYR A 56 1.86 -7.50 11.22
C TYR A 56 2.20 -6.93 12.59
N SER A 57 1.23 -7.00 13.49
CA SER A 57 1.38 -6.65 14.89
C SER A 57 0.80 -7.76 15.75
N THR A 58 1.45 -8.05 16.88
CA THR A 58 0.97 -8.99 17.92
C THR A 58 0.53 -8.28 19.20
N ASP A 59 0.54 -6.95 19.20
CA ASP A 59 0.29 -6.09 20.37
C ASP A 59 -0.71 -4.97 20.06
N ASN A 60 -1.72 -5.31 19.25
CA ASN A 60 -2.82 -4.43 18.85
C ASN A 60 -2.37 -3.13 18.17
N GLY A 61 -1.31 -3.21 17.36
CA GLY A 61 -0.78 -2.11 16.57
C GLY A 61 0.21 -1.21 17.31
N SER A 62 0.68 -1.59 18.50
CA SER A 62 1.68 -0.82 19.26
C SER A 62 3.07 -0.93 18.63
N SER A 63 3.41 -2.09 18.09
CA SER A 63 4.60 -2.36 17.29
C SER A 63 4.25 -3.17 16.04
N TRP A 64 5.10 -3.03 15.02
CA TRP A 64 4.89 -3.63 13.71
C TRP A 64 6.17 -4.27 13.21
N SER A 65 6.03 -5.46 12.63
CA SER A 65 7.09 -6.25 12.02
C SER A 65 6.71 -6.58 10.58
N ASN A 66 7.70 -6.74 9.70
CA ASN A 66 7.42 -7.15 8.31
C ASN A 66 6.92 -8.59 8.26
N VAL A 67 5.92 -8.85 7.41
CA VAL A 67 5.36 -10.20 7.20
C VAL A 67 6.32 -11.11 6.44
N ASP A 68 7.16 -10.55 5.58
CA ASP A 68 8.23 -11.28 4.92
C ASP A 68 9.54 -11.05 5.68
N ASP A 69 10.12 -12.13 6.23
CA ASP A 69 11.42 -12.15 6.89
C ASP A 69 12.60 -12.36 5.92
N GLY A 70 12.33 -12.38 4.61
CA GLY A 70 13.27 -12.71 3.55
C GLY A 70 13.27 -14.18 3.16
N SER A 71 12.42 -15.00 3.80
CA SER A 71 12.29 -16.44 3.53
C SER A 71 10.85 -16.93 3.54
N LEU A 72 9.86 -16.01 3.47
CA LEU A 72 8.45 -16.35 3.38
C LEU A 72 8.18 -17.22 2.15
N ALA A 73 7.53 -18.36 2.36
CA ALA A 73 7.25 -19.32 1.31
C ALA A 73 6.03 -20.20 1.63
N ALA A 74 5.61 -21.00 0.65
CA ALA A 74 4.50 -21.94 0.80
C ALA A 74 4.70 -23.00 1.89
N ASN A 75 5.94 -23.22 2.35
CA ASN A 75 6.33 -24.11 3.45
C ASN A 75 7.11 -23.37 4.55
N HIS A 76 7.05 -22.04 4.58
CA HIS A 76 7.60 -21.21 5.65
C HIS A 76 6.70 -19.99 5.81
N ALA A 77 5.69 -20.13 6.66
CA ALA A 77 4.56 -19.21 6.73
C ALA A 77 4.48 -18.53 8.10
N LEU A 78 4.11 -17.25 8.11
CA LEU A 78 3.84 -16.50 9.34
C LEU A 78 2.47 -16.90 9.91
N LEU A 79 2.43 -17.30 11.17
CA LEU A 79 1.20 -17.70 11.86
C LEU A 79 0.60 -16.52 12.61
N LEU A 80 -0.67 -16.19 12.36
CA LEU A 80 -1.40 -15.17 13.10
C LEU A 80 -2.71 -15.73 13.64
N ASP A 81 -2.98 -15.40 14.90
CA ASP A 81 -4.16 -15.88 15.63
C ASP A 81 -5.26 -14.81 15.62
N GLY A 82 -6.38 -15.11 14.96
CA GLY A 82 -7.56 -14.23 14.91
C GLY A 82 -8.47 -14.37 16.13
N THR A 83 -8.23 -15.33 17.02
CA THR A 83 -9.04 -15.50 18.23
C THR A 83 -8.60 -14.56 19.37
N LEU A 84 -7.42 -13.95 19.26
CA LEU A 84 -6.90 -13.01 20.25
C LEU A 84 -7.58 -11.64 20.15
N ALA A 85 -7.88 -11.06 21.31
CA ALA A 85 -8.54 -9.77 21.45
C ALA A 85 -7.84 -8.85 22.47
N GLY A 86 -8.25 -7.58 22.50
CA GLY A 86 -7.68 -6.58 23.42
C GLY A 86 -6.23 -6.26 23.07
N ALA A 87 -5.35 -6.20 24.07
CA ALA A 87 -3.94 -5.84 23.88
C ALA A 87 -3.14 -6.86 23.04
N SER A 88 -3.64 -8.09 22.90
CA SER A 88 -3.00 -9.15 22.12
C SER A 88 -3.63 -9.35 20.74
N THR A 89 -4.54 -8.47 20.33
CA THR A 89 -5.17 -8.53 19.00
C THR A 89 -4.09 -8.51 17.93
N GLN A 90 -4.08 -9.53 17.08
CA GLN A 90 -3.15 -9.57 15.96
C GLN A 90 -3.72 -8.84 14.77
N LYS A 91 -2.90 -8.00 14.16
CA LYS A 91 -3.30 -7.13 13.06
C LYS A 91 -2.38 -7.28 11.87
N LEU A 92 -2.92 -6.97 10.70
CA LEU A 92 -2.20 -6.82 9.44
C LEU A 92 -2.42 -5.42 8.88
N ARG A 93 -1.37 -4.87 8.28
CA ARG A 93 -1.45 -3.64 7.49
C ARG A 93 -0.55 -3.73 6.27
N PHE A 94 -0.86 -2.92 5.28
CA PHE A 94 0.03 -2.64 4.15
C PHE A 94 0.47 -1.19 4.24
N VAL A 95 1.77 -0.93 4.24
CA VAL A 95 2.33 0.42 4.15
C VAL A 95 2.69 0.66 2.69
N PRO A 96 1.94 1.47 1.92
CA PRO A 96 2.19 1.71 0.51
C PRO A 96 3.54 2.43 0.32
N ALA A 97 4.16 2.22 -0.84
CA ALA A 97 5.22 3.10 -1.32
C ALA A 97 4.65 4.51 -1.56
N ALA A 98 5.53 5.51 -1.52
CA ALA A 98 5.13 6.89 -1.84
C ALA A 98 4.52 6.95 -3.25
N ASP A 99 3.44 7.73 -3.38
CA ASP A 99 2.69 7.95 -4.63
C ASP A 99 2.13 6.67 -5.27
N TYR A 100 1.97 5.58 -4.50
CA TYR A 100 1.33 4.36 -5.00
C TYR A 100 -0.15 4.30 -4.65
N ASN A 101 -0.98 4.31 -5.69
CA ASN A 101 -2.37 3.92 -5.64
C ASN A 101 -2.64 2.62 -6.41
N GLY A 102 -3.62 1.83 -5.97
CA GLY A 102 -3.97 0.56 -6.60
C GLY A 102 -4.41 -0.51 -5.61
N SER A 103 -3.91 -1.73 -5.77
CA SER A 103 -4.24 -2.84 -4.89
C SER A 103 -2.99 -3.62 -4.47
N ALA A 104 -2.99 -4.16 -3.27
CA ALA A 104 -2.01 -5.14 -2.81
C ALA A 104 -2.73 -6.35 -2.22
N SER A 105 -2.06 -7.50 -2.18
CA SER A 105 -2.66 -8.74 -1.67
C SER A 105 -1.68 -9.62 -0.93
N PHE A 106 -2.22 -10.58 -0.16
CA PHE A 106 -1.47 -11.68 0.41
C PHE A 106 -2.27 -12.98 0.33
N THR A 107 -1.55 -14.11 0.39
CA THR A 107 -2.12 -15.46 0.30
C THR A 107 -1.86 -16.25 1.57
N PHE A 108 -2.85 -17.00 2.03
CA PHE A 108 -2.79 -17.69 3.31
C PHE A 108 -3.54 -19.02 3.31
N ARG A 109 -3.28 -19.83 4.35
CA ARG A 109 -4.02 -21.05 4.71
C ARG A 109 -4.78 -20.81 6.00
N ALA A 110 -5.87 -21.55 6.25
CA ALA A 110 -6.41 -21.67 7.61
C ALA A 110 -5.38 -22.37 8.51
N TRP A 111 -5.35 -22.00 9.78
CA TRP A 111 -4.47 -22.57 10.79
C TRP A 111 -5.21 -22.87 12.09
N ASP A 112 -5.45 -24.14 12.40
CA ASP A 112 -6.26 -24.62 13.55
C ASP A 112 -5.56 -24.54 14.92
N GLN A 113 -4.31 -24.05 14.95
CA GLN A 113 -3.50 -23.91 16.16
C GLN A 113 -3.09 -25.22 16.85
N SER A 114 -3.32 -26.38 16.25
CA SER A 114 -2.86 -27.68 16.77
C SER A 114 -1.33 -27.85 16.72
N SER A 115 -0.64 -27.03 15.91
CA SER A 115 0.82 -26.91 15.89
C SER A 115 1.27 -25.48 15.58
N GLY A 116 2.47 -25.11 16.04
CA GLY A 116 3.02 -23.76 15.88
C GLY A 116 2.52 -22.77 16.94
N SER A 117 3.05 -21.56 16.90
CA SER A 117 2.70 -20.48 17.84
C SER A 117 2.47 -19.20 17.07
N ALA A 118 1.49 -18.41 17.52
CA ALA A 118 1.15 -17.16 16.85
C ALA A 118 2.30 -16.14 16.94
N GLY A 119 2.47 -15.34 15.88
CA GLY A 119 3.58 -14.42 15.70
C GLY A 119 4.91 -15.09 15.30
N SER A 120 4.94 -16.41 15.14
CA SER A 120 6.12 -17.17 14.70
C SER A 120 5.93 -17.71 13.28
N TYR A 121 7.02 -18.13 12.66
CA TYR A 121 6.98 -18.84 11.38
C TYR A 121 6.97 -20.35 11.60
N ALA A 122 6.29 -21.08 10.72
CA ALA A 122 6.22 -22.54 10.75
C ALA A 122 6.25 -23.18 9.36
N ASP A 123 6.66 -24.45 9.32
CA ASP A 123 6.57 -25.27 8.11
C ASP A 123 5.13 -25.75 7.88
N THR A 124 4.52 -25.28 6.79
CA THR A 124 3.15 -25.61 6.38
C THR A 124 3.09 -26.63 5.24
N GLY A 125 4.21 -27.32 4.97
CA GLY A 125 4.32 -28.37 3.95
C GLY A 125 3.43 -29.59 4.24
N SER A 126 3.15 -29.88 5.51
CA SER A 126 2.13 -30.85 5.92
C SER A 126 0.79 -30.13 6.10
N ASN A 127 -0.13 -30.32 5.16
CA ASN A 127 -1.43 -29.66 5.12
C ASN A 127 -2.59 -30.61 4.72
N GLY A 128 -3.81 -30.22 5.06
CA GLY A 128 -5.05 -30.98 4.84
C GLY A 128 -5.26 -32.15 5.80
N GLY A 129 -6.43 -32.79 5.72
CA GLY A 129 -6.79 -33.88 6.63
C GLY A 129 -6.86 -33.38 8.07
N THR A 130 -6.08 -33.99 8.97
CA THR A 130 -6.00 -33.63 10.40
C THR A 130 -4.74 -32.84 10.75
N SER A 131 -4.06 -32.27 9.75
CA SER A 131 -2.89 -31.42 9.99
C SER A 131 -3.32 -30.02 10.40
N ALA A 132 -2.40 -29.26 11.00
CA ALA A 132 -2.71 -27.92 11.50
C ALA A 132 -3.09 -26.86 10.43
N PHE A 133 -2.82 -27.14 9.15
CA PHE A 133 -2.97 -26.17 8.07
C PHE A 133 -3.90 -26.71 6.98
N SER A 134 -4.77 -25.86 6.44
CA SER A 134 -5.62 -26.26 5.32
C SER A 134 -4.82 -26.57 4.05
N SER A 135 -5.28 -27.53 3.26
CA SER A 135 -4.71 -27.81 1.93
C SER A 135 -5.03 -26.71 0.92
N ALA A 136 -6.23 -26.12 1.02
CA ALA A 136 -6.64 -24.94 0.27
C ALA A 136 -5.96 -23.67 0.80
N THR A 137 -5.82 -22.69 -0.08
CA THR A 137 -5.37 -21.33 0.21
C THR A 137 -6.43 -20.33 -0.20
N ASP A 138 -6.44 -19.17 0.43
CA ASP A 138 -7.24 -18.01 0.02
C ASP A 138 -6.37 -16.75 -0.01
N SER A 139 -6.89 -15.66 -0.57
CA SER A 139 -6.19 -14.38 -0.66
C SER A 139 -7.03 -13.23 -0.15
N ALA A 140 -6.37 -12.31 0.58
CA ALA A 140 -6.97 -11.07 1.03
C ALA A 140 -6.36 -9.90 0.26
N THR A 141 -7.19 -8.88 0.00
CA THR A 141 -6.80 -7.71 -0.79
C THR A 141 -7.03 -6.42 -0.03
N ILE A 142 -6.20 -5.41 -0.28
CA ILE A 142 -6.37 -4.04 0.17
C ILE A 142 -6.37 -3.11 -1.04
N THR A 143 -7.18 -2.04 -0.97
CA THR A 143 -7.18 -0.95 -1.95
C THR A 143 -6.44 0.25 -1.37
N VAL A 144 -5.58 0.86 -2.18
CA VAL A 144 -4.90 2.13 -1.91
C VAL A 144 -5.51 3.19 -2.82
N ASN A 145 -6.20 4.17 -2.23
CA ASN A 145 -6.90 5.22 -2.96
C ASN A 145 -5.92 6.29 -3.44
N PRO A 146 -6.11 6.83 -4.66
CA PRO A 146 -5.36 8.00 -5.08
C PRO A 146 -5.76 9.26 -4.29
N VAL A 147 -4.78 10.10 -4.00
CA VAL A 147 -4.88 11.41 -3.35
C VAL A 147 -4.11 12.41 -4.19
N ASN A 148 -4.82 13.39 -4.73
CA ASN A 148 -4.22 14.41 -5.59
C ASN A 148 -3.14 15.24 -4.85
N ASP A 149 -1.94 15.26 -5.40
CA ASP A 149 -0.83 16.12 -5.04
C ASP A 149 -0.84 17.47 -5.76
N ALA A 150 -0.19 18.46 -5.15
CA ALA A 150 -0.07 19.77 -5.76
C ALA A 150 1.16 19.83 -6.70
N PRO A 151 1.05 20.48 -7.87
CA PRO A 151 2.19 20.64 -8.75
C PRO A 151 3.26 21.51 -8.09
N THR A 152 4.51 21.08 -8.24
CA THR A 152 5.69 21.78 -7.73
C THR A 152 6.40 22.56 -8.83
N LEU A 153 6.99 23.71 -8.45
CA LEU A 153 7.78 24.54 -9.35
C LEU A 153 9.00 25.09 -8.59
N SER A 154 10.19 24.79 -9.08
CA SER A 154 11.47 25.20 -8.49
C SER A 154 12.56 25.38 -9.55
N GLY A 155 13.78 25.75 -9.16
CA GLY A 155 14.91 25.91 -10.11
C GLY A 155 14.84 27.15 -11.02
N GLY A 156 13.94 28.09 -10.75
CA GLY A 156 13.88 29.37 -11.44
C GLY A 156 14.97 30.37 -11.01
N PRO A 157 15.07 31.53 -11.69
CA PRO A 157 14.17 32.00 -12.75
C PRO A 157 14.49 31.40 -14.14
N TYR A 158 13.46 31.22 -14.97
CA TYR A 158 13.63 30.98 -16.40
C TYR A 158 14.01 32.29 -17.10
N ASP A 159 15.08 32.29 -17.90
CA ASP A 159 15.47 33.44 -18.71
C ASP A 159 14.65 33.49 -20.01
N LEU A 160 13.75 34.46 -20.11
CA LEU A 160 12.95 34.72 -21.32
C LEU A 160 13.78 35.34 -22.46
N GLY A 161 15.06 35.64 -22.22
CA GLY A 161 15.95 36.31 -23.14
C GLY A 161 15.78 37.84 -23.13
N SER A 162 16.68 38.51 -23.83
CA SER A 162 16.65 39.96 -24.00
C SER A 162 15.92 40.37 -25.28
N THR A 163 15.34 41.56 -25.28
CA THR A 163 14.79 42.22 -26.46
C THR A 163 15.40 43.61 -26.61
N ILE A 164 15.36 44.16 -27.82
CA ILE A 164 15.77 45.56 -28.08
C ILE A 164 14.57 46.49 -27.95
N ALA A 165 14.83 47.72 -27.52
CA ALA A 165 13.81 48.74 -27.37
C ALA A 165 13.03 48.95 -28.68
N PHE A 166 11.73 49.18 -28.56
CA PHE A 166 10.78 49.41 -29.66
C PHE A 166 10.46 48.21 -30.56
N ASN A 167 10.91 47.00 -30.23
CA ASN A 167 10.49 45.77 -30.91
C ASN A 167 9.54 44.93 -30.05
N THR A 168 8.62 44.21 -30.72
CA THR A 168 7.82 43.16 -30.05
C THR A 168 8.69 41.91 -29.89
N SER A 169 8.75 41.35 -28.69
CA SER A 169 9.42 40.07 -28.45
C SER A 169 8.64 38.90 -29.07
N SER A 170 9.35 37.81 -29.36
CA SER A 170 8.69 36.54 -29.66
C SER A 170 8.10 35.94 -28.38
N GLY A 171 6.90 35.37 -28.48
CA GLY A 171 6.33 34.61 -27.36
C GLY A 171 7.16 33.37 -27.04
N VAL A 172 7.24 33.03 -25.76
CA VAL A 172 7.84 31.78 -25.28
C VAL A 172 6.70 30.81 -24.95
N GLN A 173 6.82 29.56 -25.38
CA GLN A 173 5.83 28.54 -25.04
C GLN A 173 5.89 28.21 -23.55
N VAL A 174 4.74 28.03 -22.89
CA VAL A 174 4.69 27.61 -21.48
C VAL A 174 5.45 26.30 -21.26
N ALA A 175 5.34 25.35 -22.19
CA ALA A 175 6.11 24.11 -22.14
C ALA A 175 7.63 24.34 -22.17
N ALA A 176 8.12 25.37 -22.87
CA ALA A 176 9.54 25.71 -22.90
C ALA A 176 9.99 26.33 -21.57
N ILE A 177 9.12 27.13 -20.92
CA ILE A 177 9.37 27.67 -19.57
C ILE A 177 9.47 26.51 -18.57
N LEU A 178 8.47 25.62 -18.56
CA LEU A 178 8.41 24.46 -17.67
C LEU A 178 9.57 23.49 -17.89
N ALA A 179 10.03 23.31 -19.15
CA ALA A 179 11.19 22.49 -19.47
C ALA A 179 12.54 23.13 -19.06
N GLY A 180 12.58 24.44 -18.86
CA GLY A 180 13.79 25.17 -18.44
C GLY A 180 13.88 25.40 -16.93
N VAL A 181 12.92 24.88 -16.16
CA VAL A 181 12.91 24.91 -14.69
C VAL A 181 12.58 23.51 -14.17
N THR A 182 12.68 23.29 -12.86
CA THR A 182 12.24 22.05 -12.26
C THR A 182 10.75 22.14 -11.97
N SER A 183 9.94 21.37 -12.69
CA SER A 183 8.49 21.29 -12.47
C SER A 183 8.06 19.83 -12.46
N GLY A 184 7.04 19.52 -11.67
CA GLY A 184 6.58 18.14 -11.49
C GLY A 184 5.29 18.07 -10.71
N ASP A 185 4.60 16.96 -10.86
CA ASP A 185 3.37 16.61 -10.15
C ASP A 185 3.39 15.09 -10.00
N ASN A 186 3.13 14.59 -8.79
CA ASN A 186 3.32 13.19 -8.45
C ASN A 186 2.26 12.29 -9.09
N ASP A 187 1.07 12.82 -9.37
CA ASP A 187 -0.01 12.12 -10.08
C ASP A 187 0.23 12.04 -11.60
N GLY A 188 1.23 12.75 -12.11
CA GLY A 188 1.49 12.87 -13.55
C GLY A 188 0.52 13.79 -14.27
N ASP A 189 -0.14 14.69 -13.54
CA ASP A 189 -1.06 15.67 -14.10
C ASP A 189 -0.36 16.62 -15.08
N THR A 190 -1.15 17.13 -16.04
CA THR A 190 -0.62 18.08 -17.02
C THR A 190 -0.30 19.41 -16.36
N LEU A 191 0.97 19.78 -16.37
CA LEU A 191 1.46 21.03 -15.77
C LEU A 191 1.09 22.26 -16.59
N GLY A 192 0.80 23.35 -15.89
CA GLY A 192 0.61 24.70 -16.43
C GLY A 192 1.34 25.75 -15.60
N ILE A 193 1.17 27.02 -15.96
CA ILE A 193 1.68 28.14 -15.17
C ILE A 193 0.54 29.10 -14.82
N ALA A 194 0.62 29.65 -13.60
CA ALA A 194 -0.18 30.80 -13.19
C ALA A 194 0.75 32.02 -13.10
N VAL A 195 0.44 33.08 -13.85
CA VAL A 195 1.17 34.35 -13.76
C VAL A 195 0.61 35.16 -12.59
N THR A 196 1.40 35.33 -11.53
CA THR A 196 0.95 35.97 -10.28
C THR A 196 1.43 37.41 -10.13
N ALA A 197 2.48 37.80 -10.85
CA ALA A 197 3.00 39.16 -10.88
C ALA A 197 3.73 39.43 -12.19
N LEU A 198 3.80 40.70 -12.56
CA LEU A 198 4.52 41.18 -13.73
C LEU A 198 5.36 42.40 -13.32
N SER A 199 6.59 42.48 -13.81
CA SER A 199 7.50 43.60 -13.54
C SER A 199 8.25 44.02 -14.80
N GLY A 200 8.90 45.19 -14.78
CA GLY A 200 9.61 45.74 -15.93
C GLY A 200 8.85 46.87 -16.64
N ASN A 201 9.56 47.52 -17.56
CA ASN A 201 9.01 48.60 -18.37
C ASN A 201 8.40 47.96 -19.64
N ASN A 202 7.24 48.45 -20.08
CA ASN A 202 6.41 47.99 -21.22
C ASN A 202 5.28 47.00 -20.85
N LEU A 203 4.48 46.64 -21.86
CA LEU A 203 3.28 45.80 -21.74
C LEU A 203 3.64 44.31 -21.91
N TRP A 204 3.29 43.50 -20.93
CA TRP A 204 3.28 42.03 -21.04
C TRP A 204 2.03 41.57 -21.81
N LYS A 205 2.19 40.56 -22.66
CA LYS A 205 1.12 39.98 -23.48
C LYS A 205 1.21 38.46 -23.48
#